data_AF-A0A8J2Z6X4-F1
#
_entry.id   AF-A0A8J2Z6X4-F1
#
_cell.length_a   1.000
_cell.length_b   1.000
_cell.length_c   1.000
_cell.angle_alpha   90.00
_cell.angle_beta   90.00
_cell.angle_gamma   90.00
#
_symmetry.space_group_name_H-M   'P 1'
#
loop_
_entity.id
_entity.type
_entity.pdbx_description
1 polymer ?
#
loop_
_entity_poly.entity_id
_entity_poly.type
_entity_poly.pdbx_seq_one_letter_code
_entity_poly.pdbx_strand_id
1 'polypeptide(L)'
;MLKYPFKIIKMTDDGEYYLITLLNYGEVVTQADTIEEAIENAEDLLNGVLSYAIEQDKIELPKQVKGKDIYMIAPSIEYAIPIMLKQARQAKGMSAPQVAKALGVPYQNYWRIEKGERKNLTINTLQRAAAVLGLSVDISFV
;
A
#
# COMPACT_ATOMS: atom_id res chain seq x y z
N MET A 1 -2.25 -9.86 -0.31
CA MET A 1 -2.66 -8.45 -0.45
C MET A 1 -1.89 -7.62 0.57
N LEU A 2 -1.33 -6.48 0.17
CA LEU A 2 -0.64 -5.56 1.08
C LEU A 2 -1.65 -4.97 2.05
N LYS A 3 -1.41 -5.08 3.36
CA LYS A 3 -2.30 -4.54 4.41
C LYS A 3 -1.47 -3.95 5.53
N TYR A 4 -1.90 -2.81 6.07
CA TYR A 4 -1.26 -2.13 7.19
C TYR A 4 -2.13 -2.21 8.44
N PRO A 5 -1.52 -2.36 9.63
CA PRO A 5 -2.25 -2.42 10.89
C PRO A 5 -2.67 -1.02 11.35
N PHE A 6 -3.98 -0.87 11.57
CA PHE A 6 -4.59 0.23 12.29
C PHE A 6 -5.04 -0.24 13.66
N LYS A 7 -4.92 0.63 14.66
CA LYS A 7 -5.64 0.50 15.92
C LYS A 7 -6.87 1.39 15.87
N ILE A 8 -8.06 0.82 16.04
CA ILE A 8 -9.32 1.56 16.04
C ILE A 8 -10.01 1.33 17.38
N ILE A 9 -10.20 2.40 18.16
CA ILE A 9 -10.71 2.34 19.53
C ILE A 9 -11.93 3.24 19.64
N LYS A 10 -13.02 2.72 20.21
CA LYS A 10 -14.18 3.54 20.59
C LYS A 10 -13.83 4.39 21.82
N MET A 11 -13.99 5.70 21.71
CA MET A 11 -13.80 6.69 22.75
C MET A 11 -15.16 7.17 23.29
N THR A 12 -15.17 7.63 24.54
CA THR A 12 -16.40 8.06 25.27
C THR A 12 -16.16 9.26 26.20
N ASP A 13 -14.95 9.81 26.19
CA ASP A 13 -14.48 10.89 27.05
C ASP A 13 -14.96 12.27 26.60
N ASP A 14 -15.10 12.50 25.29
CA ASP A 14 -15.63 13.74 24.69
C ASP A 14 -16.66 13.42 23.60
N GLY A 15 -17.70 12.65 23.98
CA GLY A 15 -18.68 12.07 23.06
C GLY A 15 -18.29 10.67 22.58
N GLU A 16 -19.21 10.00 21.88
CA GLU A 16 -18.94 8.68 21.28
C GLU A 16 -18.36 8.84 19.88
N TYR A 17 -17.10 8.43 19.70
CA TYR A 17 -16.41 8.42 18.40
C TYR A 17 -15.38 7.29 18.35
N TYR A 18 -14.78 7.05 17.19
CA TYR A 18 -13.68 6.10 16.98
C TYR A 18 -12.38 6.85 16.69
N LEU A 19 -11.34 6.59 17.48
CA LEU A 19 -9.98 7.04 17.19
C LEU A 19 -9.25 5.98 16.35
N ILE A 20 -8.67 6.42 15.24
CA ILE A 20 -8.03 5.56 14.24
C ILE A 20 -6.55 5.92 14.18
N THR A 21 -5.67 4.95 14.43
CA THR A 21 -4.21 5.17 14.48
C THR A 21 -3.48 4.20 13.55
N LEU A 22 -2.72 4.73 12.58
CA LEU A 22 -1.85 3.93 11.73
C LEU A 22 -0.57 3.56 12.50
N LEU A 23 -0.31 2.27 12.72
CA LEU A 23 0.80 1.86 13.60
C LEU A 23 2.18 1.87 12.93
N ASN A 24 2.23 2.01 11.60
CA ASN A 24 3.48 1.98 10.85
C ASN A 24 4.23 3.31 10.95
N TYR A 25 3.64 4.39 10.43
CA TYR A 25 4.32 5.66 10.14
C TYR A 25 4.22 6.70 11.26
N GLY A 26 4.52 6.32 12.51
CA GLY A 26 4.33 7.20 13.69
C GLY A 26 2.86 7.33 14.11
N GLU A 27 2.54 8.26 15.02
CA GLU A 27 1.17 8.49 15.52
C GLU A 27 0.34 9.33 14.54
N VAL A 28 0.19 8.84 13.31
CA VAL A 28 -0.74 9.43 12.33
C VAL A 28 -2.15 8.95 12.69
N VAL A 29 -3.03 9.90 12.97
CA VAL A 29 -4.38 9.65 13.47
C VAL A 29 -5.47 10.33 12.66
N THR A 30 -6.66 9.75 12.71
CA THR A 30 -7.92 10.37 12.28
C THR A 30 -9.05 9.86 13.17
N GLN A 31 -10.28 10.30 12.95
CA GLN A 31 -11.45 9.88 13.72
C GLN A 31 -12.69 9.69 12.84
N ALA A 32 -13.72 9.06 13.39
CA ALA A 32 -15.00 8.83 12.74
C ALA A 32 -16.11 8.62 13.78
N ASP A 33 -17.38 8.79 13.40
CA ASP A 33 -18.51 8.59 14.32
C ASP A 33 -18.95 7.11 14.36
N THR A 34 -18.70 6.37 13.28
CA THR A 34 -19.09 4.96 13.13
C THR A 34 -17.90 4.07 12.79
N ILE A 35 -18.03 2.75 12.98
CA ILE A 35 -16.95 1.81 12.67
C ILE A 35 -16.76 1.66 11.15
N GLU A 36 -17.85 1.78 10.38
CA GLU A 36 -17.83 1.76 8.92
C GLU A 36 -17.03 2.95 8.39
N GLU A 37 -17.38 4.16 8.83
CA GLU A 37 -16.63 5.38 8.49
C GLU A 37 -15.19 5.31 9.00
N ALA A 38 -14.94 4.69 10.16
CA ALA A 38 -13.58 4.53 10.67
C ALA A 38 -12.69 3.69 9.74
N ILE A 39 -13.25 2.69 9.08
CA ILE A 39 -12.54 1.85 8.11
C ILE A 39 -12.27 2.64 6.81
N GLU A 40 -13.25 3.40 6.32
CA GLU A 40 -13.10 4.28 5.15
C GLU A 40 -12.03 5.34 5.39
N ASN A 41 -12.12 6.05 6.52
CA ASN A 41 -11.14 7.07 6.93
C ASN A 41 -9.75 6.46 7.14
N ALA A 42 -9.64 5.21 7.59
CA ALA A 42 -8.37 4.50 7.70
C ALA A 42 -7.75 4.21 6.32
N GLU A 43 -8.55 3.80 5.32
CA GLU A 43 -8.07 3.60 3.95
C GLU A 43 -7.58 4.92 3.34
N ASP A 44 -8.34 6.01 3.48
CA ASP A 44 -7.95 7.33 2.98
C ASP A 44 -6.67 7.85 3.64
N LEU A 45 -6.56 7.71 4.96
CA LEU A 45 -5.35 8.05 5.70
C LEU A 45 -4.15 7.24 5.20
N LEU A 46 -4.35 5.93 5.00
CA LEU A 46 -3.29 5.05 4.50
C LEU A 46 -2.85 5.44 3.09
N ASN A 47 -3.78 5.71 2.19
CA ASN A 47 -3.51 6.14 0.82
C ASN A 47 -2.69 7.44 0.79
N GLY A 48 -3.06 8.43 1.61
CA GLY A 48 -2.31 9.68 1.74
C GLY A 48 -0.88 9.47 2.24
N VAL A 49 -0.71 8.67 3.30
CA VAL A 49 0.62 8.35 3.85
C VAL A 49 1.48 7.59 2.85
N LEU A 50 0.92 6.59 2.16
CA LEU A 50 1.65 5.80 1.17
C LEU A 50 2.02 6.61 -0.06
N SER A 51 1.18 7.54 -0.50
CA SER A 51 1.51 8.47 -1.58
C SER A 51 2.82 9.22 -1.28
N TYR A 52 2.90 9.82 -0.08
CA TYR A 52 4.11 10.51 0.38
C TYR A 52 5.30 9.54 0.52
N ALA A 53 5.08 8.36 1.12
CA ALA A 53 6.14 7.37 1.32
C ALA A 53 6.75 6.85 -0.01
N ILE A 54 5.92 6.64 -1.04
CA ILE A 54 6.37 6.24 -2.38
C ILE A 54 7.23 7.34 -3.01
N GLU A 55 6.76 8.59 -2.96
CA GLU A 55 7.45 9.75 -3.52
C GLU A 55 8.83 9.92 -2.88
N GLN A 56 8.90 9.84 -1.54
CA GLN A 56 10.13 10.01 -0.77
C GLN A 56 11.02 8.77 -0.71
N ASP A 57 10.58 7.64 -1.26
CA ASP A 57 11.24 6.34 -1.11
C ASP A 57 11.48 5.93 0.36
N LYS A 58 10.43 6.08 1.18
CA LYS A 58 10.43 5.79 2.63
C LYS A 58 9.35 4.78 3.01
N ILE A 59 9.03 3.85 2.11
CA ILE A 59 7.99 2.84 2.36
C ILE A 59 8.45 1.92 3.49
N GLU A 60 7.64 1.83 4.54
CA GLU A 60 7.82 0.87 5.63
C GLU A 60 7.09 -0.45 5.33
N LEU A 61 7.66 -1.56 5.78
CA LEU A 61 6.96 -2.84 5.75
C LEU A 61 5.84 -2.88 6.79
N PRO A 62 4.65 -3.42 6.46
CA PRO A 62 3.57 -3.53 7.42
C PRO A 62 3.98 -4.28 8.69
N LYS A 63 3.72 -3.68 9.86
CA LYS A 63 3.97 -4.34 11.14
C LYS A 63 3.02 -5.54 11.31
N GLN A 64 3.52 -6.63 11.86
CA GLN A 64 2.72 -7.82 12.19
C GLN A 64 2.15 -7.66 13.60
N VAL A 65 1.04 -6.95 13.72
CA VAL A 65 0.36 -6.68 15.00
C VAL A 65 -0.96 -7.44 15.05
N LYS A 66 -1.31 -7.99 16.22
CA LYS A 66 -2.58 -8.66 16.47
C LYS A 66 -3.22 -8.09 17.73
N GLY A 67 -4.54 -8.06 17.76
CA GLY A 67 -5.31 -7.59 18.91
C GLY A 67 -6.78 -7.43 18.55
N LYS A 68 -7.64 -7.30 19.57
CA LYS A 68 -9.09 -7.12 19.37
C LYS A 68 -9.45 -5.81 18.63
N ASP A 69 -8.63 -4.78 18.83
CA ASP A 69 -8.83 -3.43 18.28
C ASP A 69 -7.93 -3.17 17.06
N ILE A 70 -7.35 -4.23 16.48
CA ILE A 70 -6.41 -4.15 15.37
C ILE A 70 -7.09 -4.55 14.08
N TYR A 71 -7.09 -3.63 13.12
CA TYR A 71 -7.71 -3.77 11.82
C TYR A 71 -6.63 -3.76 10.73
N MET A 72 -6.61 -4.78 9.87
CA MET A 72 -5.67 -4.85 8.76
C MET A 72 -6.31 -4.24 7.52
N ILE A 73 -5.95 -2.99 7.22
CA ILE A 73 -6.54 -2.20 6.14
C ILE A 73 -5.65 -2.30 4.89
N ALA A 74 -6.26 -2.61 3.75
CA ALA A 74 -5.57 -2.58 2.46
C ALA A 74 -5.64 -1.14 1.91
N PRO A 75 -4.57 -0.63 1.27
CA PRO A 75 -4.68 0.58 0.49
C PRO A 75 -5.33 0.28 -0.86
N SER A 76 -5.75 1.33 -1.56
CA SER A 76 -6.27 1.20 -2.91
C SER A 76 -5.19 0.69 -3.87
N ILE A 77 -5.61 0.02 -4.96
CA ILE A 77 -4.73 -0.76 -5.85
C ILE A 77 -3.61 0.07 -6.48
N GLU A 78 -3.85 1.35 -6.73
CA GLU A 78 -2.88 2.29 -7.30
C GLU A 78 -1.69 2.57 -6.39
N TYR A 79 -1.82 2.37 -5.07
CA TYR A 79 -0.72 2.44 -4.11
C TYR A 79 -0.16 1.05 -3.80
N ALA A 80 -1.02 0.03 -3.72
CA ALA A 80 -0.60 -1.34 -3.45
C ALA A 80 0.35 -1.89 -4.53
N ILE A 81 0.01 -1.71 -5.80
CA ILE A 81 0.75 -2.29 -6.93
C ILE A 81 2.21 -1.79 -6.99
N PRO A 82 2.49 -0.46 -7.01
CA PRO A 82 3.87 0.05 -7.01
C PRO A 82 4.71 -0.50 -5.86
N ILE A 83 4.15 -0.54 -4.65
CA ILE A 83 4.83 -1.03 -3.45
C ILE A 83 5.15 -2.53 -3.59
N MET A 84 4.16 -3.34 -3.99
CA MET A 84 4.32 -4.78 -4.13
C MET A 84 5.36 -5.13 -5.22
N LEU A 85 5.34 -4.44 -6.36
CA LEU A 85 6.34 -4.63 -7.42
C LEU A 85 7.75 -4.27 -6.93
N LYS A 86 7.88 -3.14 -6.23
CA LYS A 86 9.16 -2.68 -5.69
C LYS A 86 9.72 -3.66 -4.65
N GLN A 87 8.88 -4.12 -3.72
CA GLN A 87 9.27 -5.09 -2.70
C GLN A 87 9.71 -6.41 -3.33
N ALA A 88 8.95 -6.92 -4.30
CA ALA A 88 9.30 -8.15 -5.02
C ALA A 88 10.62 -8.02 -5.78
N ARG A 89 10.84 -6.88 -6.44
CA ARG A 89 12.10 -6.58 -7.10
C ARG A 89 13.27 -6.57 -6.11
N GLN A 90 13.12 -5.88 -4.98
CA GLN A 90 14.14 -5.81 -3.93
C GLN A 90 14.43 -7.18 -3.33
N ALA A 91 13.40 -8.00 -3.07
CA ALA A 91 13.56 -9.37 -2.58
C ALA A 91 14.34 -10.27 -3.55
N LYS A 92 14.22 -10.01 -4.86
CA LYS A 92 15.03 -10.68 -5.90
C LYS A 92 16.43 -10.11 -6.07
N GLY A 93 16.80 -9.05 -5.36
CA GLY A 93 18.09 -8.36 -5.52
C GLY A 93 18.26 -7.69 -6.88
N MET A 94 17.16 -7.40 -7.59
CA MET A 94 17.21 -6.76 -8.90
C MET A 94 17.18 -5.23 -8.77
N SER A 95 18.00 -4.56 -9.58
CA SER A 95 17.88 -3.11 -9.79
C SER A 95 16.73 -2.78 -10.73
N ALA A 96 16.16 -1.58 -10.62
CA ALA A 96 15.11 -1.14 -11.52
C ALA A 96 15.53 -1.12 -13.02
N PRO A 97 16.78 -0.75 -13.39
CA PRO A 97 17.27 -0.93 -14.76
C PRO A 97 17.29 -2.38 -15.25
N GLN A 98 17.62 -3.35 -14.38
CA GLN A 98 17.60 -4.78 -14.77
C GLN A 98 16.18 -5.25 -15.07
N VAL A 99 15.19 -4.84 -14.27
CA VAL A 99 13.79 -5.18 -14.55
C VAL A 99 13.30 -4.51 -15.82
N ALA A 100 13.61 -3.24 -16.04
CA ALA A 100 13.27 -2.54 -17.28
C ALA A 100 13.85 -3.24 -18.52
N LYS A 101 15.12 -3.66 -18.46
CA LYS A 101 15.79 -4.43 -19.51
C LYS A 101 15.09 -5.75 -19.78
N ALA A 102 14.74 -6.50 -18.74
CA ALA A 102 14.02 -7.76 -18.86
C ALA A 102 12.60 -7.59 -19.41
N LEU A 103 11.95 -6.45 -19.13
CA LEU A 103 10.66 -6.09 -19.71
C LEU A 103 10.75 -5.60 -21.17
N GLY A 104 11.95 -5.26 -21.65
CA GLY A 104 12.14 -4.64 -22.95
C GLY A 104 11.57 -3.22 -23.02
N VAL A 105 11.63 -2.45 -21.92
CA VAL A 105 11.14 -1.07 -21.85
C VAL A 105 12.24 -0.10 -21.38
N PRO A 106 12.15 1.20 -21.72
CA PRO A 106 13.03 2.21 -21.15
C PRO A 106 12.99 2.21 -19.62
N TYR A 107 14.14 2.43 -18.97
CA TYR A 107 14.25 2.50 -17.50
C TYR A 107 13.20 3.41 -16.87
N GLN A 108 13.03 4.62 -17.42
CA GLN A 108 12.07 5.59 -16.91
C GLN A 108 10.64 5.05 -16.93
N ASN A 109 10.25 4.22 -17.90
CA ASN A 109 8.91 3.66 -17.96
C ASN A 109 8.63 2.74 -16.78
N TYR A 110 9.60 1.92 -16.38
CA TYR A 110 9.48 1.04 -15.21
C TYR A 110 9.59 1.82 -13.90
N TRP A 111 10.55 2.74 -13.81
CA TRP A 111 10.74 3.57 -12.63
C TRP A 111 9.48 4.34 -12.22
N ARG A 112 8.76 4.90 -13.21
CA ARG A 112 7.51 5.63 -12.98
C ARG A 112 6.36 4.75 -12.49
N ILE A 113 6.41 3.44 -12.72
CA ILE A 113 5.46 2.48 -12.11
C ILE A 113 5.75 2.37 -10.62
N GLU A 114 7.00 2.11 -10.23
CA GLU A 114 7.38 1.97 -8.82
C GLU A 114 7.27 3.28 -8.03
N LYS A 115 7.37 4.44 -8.71
CA LYS A 115 7.12 5.76 -8.12
C LYS A 115 5.63 6.13 -8.04
N GLY A 116 4.72 5.24 -8.43
CA GLY A 116 3.28 5.52 -8.37
C GLY A 116 2.80 6.62 -9.32
N GLU A 117 3.67 7.14 -10.20
CA GLU A 117 3.31 8.16 -11.20
C GLU A 117 2.39 7.59 -12.29
N ARG A 118 2.44 6.28 -12.52
CA ARG A 118 1.55 5.57 -13.44
C ARG A 118 0.41 4.90 -12.68
N LYS A 119 -0.59 5.69 -12.29
CA LYS A 119 -1.79 5.19 -11.60
C LYS A 119 -2.67 4.27 -12.46
N ASN A 120 -2.67 4.48 -13.78
CA ASN A 120 -3.49 3.71 -14.74
C ASN A 120 -2.69 2.60 -15.43
N LEU A 121 -2.17 1.65 -14.66
CA LEU A 121 -1.43 0.52 -15.22
C LEU A 121 -2.39 -0.49 -15.87
N THR A 122 -2.15 -0.85 -17.13
CA THR A 122 -2.95 -1.89 -17.79
C THR A 122 -2.67 -3.27 -17.17
N ILE A 123 -3.68 -4.14 -17.14
CA ILE A 123 -3.55 -5.52 -16.64
C ILE A 123 -2.40 -6.25 -17.34
N ASN A 124 -2.27 -6.11 -18.66
CA ASN A 124 -1.17 -6.72 -19.43
C ASN A 124 0.21 -6.23 -18.97
N THR A 125 0.36 -4.93 -18.69
CA THR A 125 1.63 -4.38 -18.20
C THR A 125 1.95 -4.91 -16.80
N LEU A 126 0.94 -4.98 -15.93
CA LEU A 126 1.08 -5.56 -14.59
C LEU A 126 1.51 -7.03 -14.64
N GLN A 127 0.85 -7.84 -15.48
CA GLN A 127 1.19 -9.26 -15.66
C GLN A 127 2.64 -9.44 -16.16
N ARG A 128 3.07 -8.65 -17.15
CA ARG A 128 4.45 -8.70 -17.65
C ARG A 128 5.47 -8.30 -16.58
N ALA A 129 5.20 -7.23 -15.83
CA ALA A 129 6.05 -6.79 -14.72
C ALA A 129 6.16 -7.86 -13.63
N ALA A 130 5.02 -8.44 -13.22
CA ALA A 130 4.97 -9.53 -12.26
C ALA A 130 5.74 -10.77 -12.76
N ALA A 131 5.57 -11.16 -14.02
CA ALA A 131 6.22 -12.33 -14.60
C ALA A 131 7.75 -12.22 -14.62
N VAL A 132 8.31 -11.05 -14.96
CA VAL A 132 9.76 -10.79 -14.86
C VAL A 132 10.24 -10.96 -13.41
N LEU A 133 9.41 -10.57 -12.45
CA LEU A 133 9.64 -10.76 -11.04
C LEU A 133 9.25 -12.17 -10.54
N GLY A 134 8.92 -13.11 -11.43
CA GLY A 134 8.57 -14.49 -11.07
C GLY A 134 7.29 -14.61 -10.25
N LEU A 135 6.39 -13.63 -10.38
CA LEU A 135 5.10 -13.57 -9.71
C LEU A 135 3.97 -13.84 -10.70
N SER A 136 2.84 -14.31 -10.18
CA SER A 136 1.56 -14.37 -10.87
C SER A 136 0.62 -13.28 -10.34
N VAL A 137 -0.24 -12.76 -11.21
CA VAL A 137 -1.31 -11.83 -10.82
C VAL A 137 -2.59 -12.64 -10.66
N ASP A 138 -3.22 -12.54 -9.50
CA ASP A 138 -4.52 -13.13 -9.20
C ASP A 138 -5.50 -12.03 -8.76
N ILE A 139 -6.75 -12.12 -9.21
CA ILE A 139 -7.78 -11.10 -8.96
C ILE A 139 -9.02 -11.80 -8.40
N SER A 140 -9.45 -11.36 -7.23
CA SER A 140 -10.70 -11.78 -6.59
C SER A 140 -11.57 -10.57 -6.31
N PHE A 141 -12.88 -10.74 -6.45
CA PHE A 141 -13.89 -9.79 -5.99
C PHE A 141 -14.31 -10.24 -4.60
N VAL A 142 -14.26 -9.31 -3.64
CA VAL A 142 -14.58 -9.52 -2.22
C VAL A 142 -15.80 -8.72 -1.81
#